data_AF-A0A2D6NF53-F1
#
_entry.id   AF-A0A2D6NF53-F1
#
_cell.length_a   1.000
_cell.length_b   1.000
_cell.length_c   1.000
_cell.angle_alpha   90.00
_cell.angle_beta   90.00
_cell.angle_gamma   90.00
#
_symmetry.space_group_name_H-M   'P 1'
#
loop_
_entity.id
_entity.type
_entity.pdbx_description
1 polymer ?
#
loop_
_entity_poly.entity_id
_entity_poly.type
_entity_poly.pdbx_seq_one_letter_code
_entity_poly.pdbx_strand_id
1 'polypeptide(L)'
;MAIFQDKSKRKPTGGRYKAKSYKRNARIGRLPSMTVVGDKKTRTIRTIGGNKKIRLLKINKVNLFNKKTKKATTTDLKTILENPANAHFVRRNILTKGAIIDTSKGKAKITNRPSQEGFVNAVLK
;
A
#
# COMPACT_ATOMS: atom_id res chain seq x y z
N MET A 1 -14.21 3.95 -13.99
CA MET A 1 -14.41 5.00 -12.96
C MET A 1 -13.08 5.68 -12.64
N ALA A 2 -13.02 7.01 -12.76
CA ALA A 2 -11.83 7.81 -12.49
C ALA A 2 -12.03 8.62 -11.21
N ILE A 3 -11.16 8.39 -10.22
CA ILE A 3 -11.02 9.30 -9.07
C ILE A 3 -10.20 10.49 -9.56
N PHE A 4 -10.58 11.72 -9.23
CA PHE A 4 -9.82 12.91 -9.60
C PHE A 4 -9.12 13.50 -8.37
N GLN A 5 -7.83 13.78 -8.52
CA GLN A 5 -7.02 14.46 -7.50
C GLN A 5 -7.09 15.97 -7.69
N ASP A 6 -8.28 16.54 -7.51
CA ASP A 6 -8.50 17.99 -7.54
C ASP A 6 -8.54 18.58 -6.12
N LYS A 7 -8.49 19.92 -6.05
CA LYS A 7 -8.69 20.65 -4.79
C LYS A 7 -10.06 20.32 -4.20
N SER A 8 -10.16 20.46 -2.87
CA SER A 8 -11.45 20.40 -2.18
C SER A 8 -12.48 21.35 -2.83
N LYS A 9 -13.76 20.97 -2.74
CA LYS A 9 -14.86 21.78 -3.28
C LYS A 9 -15.05 23.10 -2.52
N ARG A 10 -14.49 23.24 -1.31
CA ARG A 10 -14.64 24.41 -0.43
C ARG A 10 -13.29 24.96 0.02
N LYS A 11 -13.25 26.27 0.30
CA LYS A 11 -12.17 26.98 0.96
C LYS A 11 -12.06 26.56 2.43
N PRO A 12 -10.90 26.77 3.08
CA PRO A 12 -10.78 26.63 4.53
C PRO A 12 -11.83 27.47 5.29
N THR A 13 -12.19 28.64 4.75
CA THR A 13 -13.25 29.53 5.28
C THR A 13 -14.67 29.08 4.96
N GLY A 14 -14.88 27.93 4.30
CA GLY A 14 -16.21 27.38 3.99
C GLY A 14 -16.82 27.83 2.65
N GLY A 15 -16.34 28.92 2.06
CA GLY A 15 -16.82 29.39 0.74
C GLY A 15 -16.59 28.34 -0.37
N ARG A 16 -17.60 28.13 -1.24
CA ARG A 16 -17.52 27.15 -2.35
C ARG A 16 -16.61 27.67 -3.47
N TYR A 17 -15.71 26.83 -3.97
CA TYR A 17 -14.92 27.17 -5.16
C TYR A 17 -15.76 27.05 -6.43
N LYS A 18 -15.62 28.02 -7.34
CA LYS A 18 -16.09 27.90 -8.72
C LYS A 18 -15.08 27.04 -9.50
N ALA A 19 -15.57 26.10 -10.29
CA ALA A 19 -14.71 25.26 -11.12
C ALA A 19 -14.10 26.11 -12.25
N LYS A 20 -12.76 26.21 -12.29
CA LYS A 20 -12.03 26.96 -13.32
C LYS A 20 -11.63 26.08 -14.51
N SER A 21 -11.66 24.76 -14.37
CA SER A 21 -11.09 23.86 -15.38
C SER A 21 -11.80 22.52 -15.42
N TYR A 22 -11.80 21.93 -16.61
CA TYR A 22 -12.26 20.56 -16.83
C TYR A 22 -11.28 19.54 -16.25
N LYS A 23 -11.78 18.32 -16.11
CA LYS A 23 -11.03 17.13 -15.69
C LYS A 23 -9.86 16.86 -16.62
N ARG A 24 -8.64 16.75 -16.08
CA ARG A 24 -7.40 16.50 -16.85
C ARG A 24 -6.90 15.08 -16.64
N ASN A 25 -6.44 14.43 -17.71
CA ASN A 25 -5.87 13.07 -17.64
C ASN A 25 -4.70 12.96 -16.65
N ALA A 26 -3.91 14.01 -16.50
CA ALA A 26 -2.79 14.06 -15.56
C ALA A 26 -3.22 13.94 -14.08
N ARG A 27 -4.48 14.21 -13.74
CA ARG A 27 -5.02 14.19 -12.37
C ARG A 27 -5.88 12.97 -12.06
N ILE A 28 -5.94 12.02 -13.00
CA ILE A 28 -6.70 10.79 -12.81
C ILE A 28 -5.96 9.89 -11.83
N GLY A 29 -6.57 9.71 -10.66
CA GLY A 29 -6.24 8.69 -9.69
C GLY A 29 -6.87 7.34 -10.02
N ARG A 30 -6.45 6.33 -9.26
CA ARG A 30 -6.97 4.96 -9.36
C ARG A 30 -7.54 4.52 -8.02
N LEU A 31 -8.41 3.53 -8.07
CA LEU A 31 -8.85 2.81 -6.88
C LEU A 31 -7.64 2.18 -6.16
N PRO A 32 -7.69 2.10 -4.81
CA PRO A 32 -6.66 1.45 -4.02
C PRO A 32 -6.58 -0.04 -4.38
N SER A 33 -5.37 -0.60 -4.43
CA SER A 33 -5.23 -2.05 -4.49
C SER A 33 -5.12 -2.56 -3.06
N MET A 34 -6.14 -3.29 -2.61
CA MET A 34 -6.10 -3.97 -1.32
C MET A 34 -5.25 -5.22 -1.48
N THR A 35 -3.98 -5.13 -1.06
CA THR A 35 -3.03 -6.25 -1.07
C THR A 35 -3.42 -7.27 -0.01
N VAL A 36 -3.67 -8.52 -0.41
CA VAL A 36 -4.11 -9.59 0.50
C VAL A 36 -3.01 -10.63 0.66
N VAL A 37 -3.07 -11.43 1.72
CA VAL A 37 -2.21 -12.59 1.90
C VAL A 37 -2.62 -13.72 0.94
N GLY A 38 -1.66 -14.36 0.29
CA GLY A 38 -1.89 -15.49 -0.61
C GLY A 38 -0.83 -15.60 -1.72
N ASP A 39 -1.07 -16.45 -2.72
CA ASP A 39 -0.10 -16.66 -3.80
C ASP A 39 0.25 -15.37 -4.53
N LYS A 40 1.55 -15.19 -4.82
CA LYS A 40 2.07 -13.94 -5.37
C LYS A 40 1.37 -13.61 -6.69
N LYS A 41 0.57 -12.56 -6.68
CA LYS A 41 -0.09 -12.02 -7.89
C LYS A 41 0.26 -10.55 -8.03
N THR A 42 0.93 -10.21 -9.13
CA THR A 42 1.34 -8.85 -9.46
C THR A 42 0.69 -8.40 -10.76
N ARG A 43 0.52 -7.09 -10.91
CA ARG A 43 0.06 -6.45 -12.13
C ARG A 43 0.94 -5.25 -12.43
N THR A 44 1.61 -5.27 -13.56
CA THR A 44 2.39 -4.11 -14.04
C THR A 44 1.45 -3.12 -14.70
N ILE A 45 1.60 -1.83 -14.36
CA ILE A 45 0.76 -0.77 -14.92
C ILE A 45 1.62 0.41 -15.37
N ARG A 46 1.35 0.88 -16.58
CA ARG A 46 1.94 2.12 -17.11
C ARG A 46 1.39 3.35 -16.38
N THR A 47 2.28 4.29 -16.09
CA THR A 47 1.96 5.62 -15.55
C THR A 47 2.28 6.72 -16.57
N ILE A 48 2.03 7.97 -16.19
CA ILE A 48 2.38 9.14 -17.00
C ILE A 48 3.89 9.14 -17.27
N GLY A 49 4.30 9.59 -18.45
CA GLY A 49 5.71 9.70 -18.83
C GLY A 49 6.42 8.38 -19.14
N GLY A 50 5.69 7.30 -19.45
CA GLY A 50 6.30 6.03 -19.88
C GLY A 50 6.73 5.07 -18.76
N ASN A 51 6.78 5.56 -17.51
CA ASN A 51 7.15 4.75 -16.36
C ASN A 51 6.17 3.60 -16.09
N LYS A 52 6.65 2.55 -15.42
CA LYS A 52 5.87 1.39 -15.00
C LYS A 52 5.90 1.28 -13.49
N LYS A 53 4.76 0.95 -12.88
CA LYS A 53 4.64 0.59 -11.46
C LYS A 53 4.11 -0.83 -11.33
N ILE A 54 4.60 -1.55 -10.33
CA ILE A 54 4.17 -2.93 -10.06
C ILE A 54 3.15 -2.89 -8.92
N ARG A 55 1.89 -3.20 -9.23
CA ARG A 55 0.86 -3.38 -8.22
C ARG A 55 0.87 -4.80 -7.70
N LEU A 56 1.05 -4.93 -6.40
CA LEU A 56 0.84 -6.19 -5.71
C LEU A 56 -0.66 -6.37 -5.44
N LEU A 57 -1.19 -7.57 -5.69
CA LEU A 57 -2.56 -7.96 -5.35
C LEU A 57 -2.58 -8.99 -4.23
N LYS A 58 -1.69 -9.98 -4.33
CA LYS A 58 -1.52 -11.02 -3.32
C LYS A 58 -0.03 -11.32 -3.10
N ILE A 59 0.34 -11.68 -1.88
CA ILE A 59 1.71 -12.11 -1.53
C ILE A 59 1.74 -12.98 -0.27
N ASN A 60 2.67 -13.93 -0.21
CA ASN A 60 2.89 -14.85 0.90
C ASN A 60 4.29 -14.73 1.52
N LYS A 61 5.24 -14.09 0.83
CA LYS A 61 6.63 -13.91 1.29
C LYS A 61 6.93 -12.45 1.61
N VAL A 62 7.76 -12.23 2.64
CA VAL A 62 8.20 -10.91 3.09
C VAL A 62 9.70 -10.89 3.29
N ASN A 63 10.32 -9.77 2.92
CA ASN A 63 11.71 -9.48 3.27
C ASN A 63 11.75 -8.92 4.69
N LEU A 64 12.24 -9.72 5.63
CA LEU A 64 12.32 -9.36 7.03
C LEU A 64 13.74 -8.89 7.38
N PHE A 65 13.85 -7.65 7.85
CA PHE A 65 15.09 -7.07 8.33
C PHE A 65 15.18 -7.13 9.86
N ASN A 66 16.26 -7.71 10.38
CA ASN A 66 16.54 -7.72 11.81
C ASN A 66 17.52 -6.58 12.16
N LYS A 67 17.07 -5.64 12.99
CA LYS A 67 17.90 -4.48 13.40
C LYS A 67 19.13 -4.89 14.22
N LYS A 68 19.04 -5.94 15.04
CA LYS A 68 20.13 -6.38 15.93
C LYS A 68 21.26 -7.02 15.12
N THR A 69 20.91 -7.94 14.23
CA THR A 69 21.89 -8.69 13.43
C THR A 69 22.25 -8.00 12.11
N LYS A 70 21.54 -6.92 11.74
CA LYS A 70 21.66 -6.17 10.48
C LYS A 70 21.51 -7.04 9.21
N LYS A 71 20.89 -8.22 9.32
CA LYS A 71 20.67 -9.14 8.20
C LYS A 71 19.21 -9.09 7.74
N ALA A 72 19.01 -9.16 6.42
CA ALA A 72 17.71 -9.33 5.79
C ALA A 72 17.51 -10.81 5.41
N THR A 73 16.35 -11.37 5.70
CA THR A 73 15.99 -12.74 5.33
C THR A 73 14.59 -12.78 4.75
N THR A 74 14.38 -13.63 3.76
CA THR A 74 13.03 -13.89 3.24
C THR A 74 12.32 -14.84 4.19
N THR A 75 11.09 -14.52 4.57
CA THR A 75 10.26 -15.32 5.48
C THR A 75 8.83 -15.40 5.00
N ASP A 76 8.16 -16.48 5.34
CA ASP A 76 6.73 -16.61 5.08
C ASP A 76 5.91 -15.74 6.03
N LEU A 77 4.84 -15.18 5.46
CA LEU A 77 3.87 -14.35 6.15
C LEU A 77 2.63 -15.19 6.46
N LYS A 78 2.21 -15.18 7.72
CA LYS A 78 1.02 -15.92 8.18
C LYS A 78 -0.20 -15.02 8.08
N THR A 79 -0.27 -14.00 8.93
CA THR A 79 -1.45 -13.13 9.07
C THR A 79 -1.04 -11.72 9.50
N ILE A 80 -2.01 -10.82 9.56
CA ILE A 80 -1.86 -9.45 10.07
C ILE A 80 -2.40 -9.43 11.50
N LEU A 81 -1.68 -8.78 12.42
CA LEU A 81 -2.10 -8.61 13.81
C LEU A 81 -2.78 -7.26 14.03
N GLU A 82 -2.17 -6.20 13.51
CA GLU A 82 -2.63 -4.83 13.77
C GLU A 82 -2.45 -3.96 12.52
N ASN A 83 -3.39 -3.05 12.29
CA ASN A 83 -3.27 -2.06 11.23
C ASN A 83 -3.68 -0.68 11.75
N PRO A 84 -2.77 0.31 11.78
CA PRO A 84 -3.07 1.64 12.33
C PRO A 84 -4.09 2.42 11.49
N ALA A 85 -4.29 2.06 10.22
CA ALA A 85 -5.22 2.78 9.35
C ALA A 85 -6.69 2.40 9.60
N ASN A 86 -6.97 1.12 9.86
CA ASN A 86 -8.33 0.62 10.08
C ASN A 86 -8.29 -0.81 10.67
N ALA A 87 -9.03 -1.05 11.74
CA ALA A 87 -9.17 -2.38 12.35
C ALA A 87 -9.79 -3.44 11.42
N HIS A 88 -10.71 -3.05 10.52
CA HIS A 88 -11.32 -3.96 9.54
C HIS A 88 -10.33 -4.49 8.49
N PHE A 89 -9.16 -3.86 8.34
CA PHE A 89 -8.11 -4.38 7.46
C PHE A 89 -7.43 -5.62 8.02
N VAL A 90 -7.42 -5.78 9.35
CA VAL A 90 -6.92 -7.00 10.01
C VAL A 90 -7.79 -8.19 9.63
N ARG A 91 -9.13 -8.06 9.76
CA ARG A 91 -10.09 -9.13 9.43
C ARG A 91 -10.01 -9.59 7.98
N ARG A 92 -9.66 -8.69 7.06
CA ARG A 92 -9.54 -8.98 5.63
C ARG A 92 -8.10 -9.29 5.18
N ASN A 93 -7.15 -9.36 6.11
CA ASN A 93 -5.73 -9.59 5.83
C ASN A 93 -5.15 -8.61 4.78
N ILE A 94 -5.49 -7.31 4.89
CA ILE A 94 -5.02 -6.27 3.97
C ILE A 94 -3.70 -5.65 4.44
N LEU A 95 -2.67 -5.79 3.61
CA LEU A 95 -1.32 -5.28 3.85
C LEU A 95 -1.23 -3.79 3.48
N THR A 96 -0.86 -2.95 4.45
CA THR A 96 -0.59 -1.52 4.26
C THR A 96 0.76 -1.14 4.87
N LYS A 97 1.30 0.02 4.47
CA LYS A 97 2.49 0.57 5.13
C LYS A 97 2.19 0.79 6.61
N GLY A 98 3.06 0.29 7.49
CA GLY A 98 2.94 0.43 8.93
C GLY A 98 2.10 -0.64 9.63
N ALA A 99 1.48 -1.57 8.89
CA ALA A 99 0.80 -2.72 9.49
C ALA A 99 1.79 -3.64 10.22
N ILE A 100 1.33 -4.25 11.31
CA ILE A 100 2.06 -5.24 12.09
C ILE A 100 1.61 -6.63 11.63
N ILE A 101 2.58 -7.42 11.20
CA ILE A 101 2.38 -8.75 10.62
C ILE A 101 3.00 -9.81 11.52
N ASP A 102 2.43 -11.01 11.45
CA ASP A 102 3.00 -12.21 12.02
C ASP A 102 3.79 -12.99 10.95
N THR A 103 5.05 -13.26 11.25
CA THR A 103 5.97 -13.98 10.36
C THR A 103 6.54 -15.19 11.09
N SER A 104 7.09 -16.16 10.35
CA SER A 104 7.69 -17.35 10.97
C SER A 104 8.81 -17.06 12.00
N LYS A 105 9.42 -15.87 11.96
CA LYS A 105 10.51 -15.46 12.87
C LYS A 105 10.05 -14.49 13.96
N GLY A 106 8.78 -14.10 13.99
CA GLY A 106 8.20 -13.19 14.97
C GLY A 106 7.42 -12.03 14.36
N LYS A 107 7.06 -11.06 15.21
CA LYS A 107 6.26 -9.89 14.82
C LYS A 107 7.11 -8.88 14.06
N ALA A 108 6.58 -8.35 12.96
CA ALA A 108 7.28 -7.38 12.14
C ALA A 108 6.37 -6.23 11.71
N LYS A 109 6.97 -5.06 11.45
CA LYS A 109 6.27 -3.87 10.95
C LYS A 109 6.63 -3.63 9.49
N ILE A 110 5.63 -3.48 8.63
CA ILE A 110 5.82 -3.15 7.22
C ILE A 110 6.33 -1.72 7.08
N THR A 111 7.42 -1.52 6.31
CA THR A 111 8.05 -0.21 6.12
C THR A 111 7.74 0.42 4.77
N ASN A 112 7.54 -0.39 3.74
CA ASN A 112 7.41 0.06 2.36
C ASN A 112 5.93 0.22 1.93
N ARG A 113 5.67 0.56 0.66
CA ARG A 113 4.30 0.66 0.09
C ARG A 113 4.03 -0.51 -0.86
N PRO A 114 3.46 -1.63 -0.39
CA PRO A 114 3.31 -2.85 -1.19
C PRO A 114 2.54 -2.65 -2.50
N SER A 115 1.51 -1.79 -2.48
CA SER A 115 0.67 -1.47 -3.63
C SER A 115 1.41 -0.81 -4.81
N GLN A 116 2.56 -0.15 -4.59
CA GLN A 116 3.26 0.58 -5.66
C GLN A 116 4.58 -0.08 -6.09
N GLU A 117 5.21 -0.84 -5.19
CA GLU A 117 6.57 -1.35 -5.36
C GLU A 117 6.62 -2.84 -5.72
N GLY A 118 5.55 -3.60 -5.46
CA GLY A 118 5.46 -5.01 -5.89
C GLY A 118 6.11 -6.03 -4.95
N PHE A 119 6.67 -5.59 -3.83
CA PHE A 119 7.23 -6.43 -2.77
C PHE A 119 6.85 -5.88 -1.39
N VAL A 120 7.08 -6.67 -0.33
CA VAL A 120 6.82 -6.28 1.05
C VAL A 120 8.12 -6.39 1.84
N ASN A 121 8.53 -5.26 2.41
CA ASN A 121 9.64 -5.18 3.35
C ASN A 121 9.08 -4.92 4.75
N ALA A 122 9.60 -5.65 5.72
CA ALA A 122 9.24 -5.50 7.11
C ALA A 122 10.49 -5.50 8.00
N VAL A 123 10.37 -4.87 9.15
CA VAL A 123 11.42 -4.83 10.17
C VAL A 123 10.89 -5.52 11.42
N LEU A 124 11.69 -6.40 12.03
CA LEU A 124 11.34 -7.01 13.31
C LEU A 124 11.01 -5.93 14.34
N LYS A 125 9.87 -6.10 15.01
CA LYS A 125 9.40 -5.22 16.08
C LYS A 125 10.01 -5.65 17.41
#